data_AF-A0AAJ0U919-F1
#
_entry.id   AF-A0AAJ0U919-F1
#
_cell.length_a   1.000
_cell.length_b   1.000
_cell.length_c   1.000
_cell.angle_alpha   90.00
_cell.angle_beta   90.00
_cell.angle_gamma   90.00
#
_symmetry.space_group_name_H-M   'P 1'
#
loop_
_entity.id
_entity.type
_entity.pdbx_description
1 polymer ?
#
loop_
_entity_poly.entity_id
_entity_poly.type
_entity_poly.pdbx_seq_one_letter_code
_entity_poly.pdbx_strand_id
1 'polypeptide(L)'
;LVALEPVSNVILLEQYAEDRTAATWTQALAAACAGLPVTLVQGTSDEATALRRHIEHDHQAHHSPDLFHLQHEVAKGTGLSLARAVRAADAEVATAEAQLQAEREAEQAYRQQRHGPGRPPAFAQRIQGALQRWAAAAITRDQTQARQEEATTLIRALGEAYHPFELERGEAQPPERLGERLGTIWQRLEALAEAADLPARARAHLAKAKRLNTALLATIAFFFATVHQRVEALNLAPAIETAVLQQLIPAIYLERVATRCAGADERRRLAALSAQTLAPLRAADHPIQALEATQRVEIEQVASDCADLFQRSSAAVEGRNGQLSLFHHGCHRLSARQLAALTAVHNFYIRRADQTTAAERFFGQAPPPLFEQLLERVPLPPRPRRRRARAPKIPYLSPMAA
;
A
#
# COMPACT_ATOMS: atom_id res chain seq x y z
N LEU A 1 -18.63 -2.45 -3.46
CA LEU A 1 -17.81 -2.49 -2.23
C LEU A 1 -17.05 -3.80 -2.18
N VAL A 2 -15.79 -3.75 -1.76
CA VAL A 2 -15.00 -4.90 -1.32
C VAL A 2 -14.71 -4.69 0.16
N ALA A 3 -15.22 -5.56 1.03
CA ALA A 3 -14.91 -5.60 2.45
C ALA A 3 -14.14 -6.90 2.72
N LEU A 4 -12.95 -6.75 3.29
CA LEU A 4 -11.98 -7.82 3.47
C LEU A 4 -11.45 -7.74 4.90
N GLU A 5 -11.39 -8.88 5.60
CA GLU A 5 -10.73 -8.97 6.91
C GLU A 5 -9.22 -9.16 6.66
N PRO A 6 -8.37 -8.20 7.08
CA PRO A 6 -7.00 -8.09 6.57
C PRO A 6 -6.04 -9.18 7.07
N VAL A 7 -6.29 -9.79 8.23
CA VAL A 7 -5.38 -10.78 8.83
C VAL A 7 -5.50 -12.12 8.10
N SER A 8 -6.72 -12.65 8.06
CA SER A 8 -7.10 -13.87 7.34
C SER A 8 -7.11 -13.65 5.82
N ASN A 9 -7.31 -12.40 5.37
CA ASN A 9 -7.53 -12.02 3.97
C ASN A 9 -8.81 -12.63 3.39
N VAL A 10 -9.81 -12.92 4.23
CA VAL A 10 -11.13 -13.37 3.78
C VAL A 10 -11.91 -12.19 3.23
N ILE A 11 -12.54 -12.37 2.08
CA ILE A 11 -13.46 -11.40 1.50
C ILE A 11 -14.84 -11.68 2.10
N LEU A 12 -15.34 -10.77 2.93
CA LEU A 12 -16.67 -10.85 3.53
C LEU A 12 -17.74 -10.38 2.55
N LEU A 13 -17.46 -9.29 1.83
CA LEU A 13 -18.38 -8.69 0.87
C LEU A 13 -17.61 -8.28 -0.38
N GLU A 14 -18.09 -8.68 -1.55
CA GLU A 14 -17.55 -8.23 -2.83
C GLU A 14 -18.68 -8.13 -3.85
N GLN A 15 -19.16 -6.90 -4.07
CA GLN A 15 -20.29 -6.65 -4.96
C GLN A 15 -20.23 -5.29 -5.66
N TYR A 16 -20.82 -5.25 -6.85
CA TYR A 16 -21.20 -4.00 -7.50
C TYR A 16 -22.51 -3.47 -6.91
N ALA A 17 -22.71 -2.16 -6.94
CA ALA A 17 -23.98 -1.52 -6.62
C ALA A 17 -24.25 -0.36 -7.58
N GLU A 18 -25.51 -0.05 -7.80
CA GLU A 18 -25.96 1.03 -8.69
C GLU A 18 -25.62 2.41 -8.10
N ASP A 19 -25.75 2.55 -6.79
CA ASP A 19 -25.30 3.72 -6.05
C ASP A 19 -24.12 3.37 -5.11
N ARG A 20 -23.47 4.42 -4.61
CA ARG A 20 -22.35 4.31 -3.66
C ARG A 20 -22.69 4.97 -2.33
N THR A 21 -23.91 4.74 -1.82
CA THR A 21 -24.37 5.36 -0.57
C THR A 21 -23.98 4.54 0.67
N ALA A 22 -23.92 5.20 1.83
CA ALA A 22 -23.64 4.52 3.10
C ALA A 22 -24.70 3.43 3.40
N ALA A 23 -25.98 3.72 3.17
CA ALA A 23 -27.08 2.79 3.42
C ALA A 23 -26.94 1.49 2.61
N THR A 24 -26.58 1.60 1.32
CA THR A 24 -26.32 0.45 0.46
C THR A 24 -25.16 -0.41 0.98
N TRP A 25 -24.09 0.22 1.47
CA TRP A 25 -22.94 -0.49 2.05
C TRP A 25 -23.26 -1.15 3.39
N THR A 26 -23.98 -0.45 4.27
CA THR A 26 -24.43 -0.97 5.57
C THR A 26 -25.33 -2.18 5.39
N GLN A 27 -26.34 -2.10 4.51
CA GLN A 27 -27.22 -3.23 4.24
C GLN A 27 -26.46 -4.42 3.65
N ALA A 28 -25.56 -4.17 2.71
CA ALA A 28 -24.78 -5.21 2.07
C ALA A 28 -23.84 -5.93 3.04
N LEU A 29 -23.14 -5.19 3.90
CA LEU A 29 -22.24 -5.77 4.88
C LEU A 29 -23.02 -6.52 5.96
N ALA A 30 -24.15 -5.97 6.43
CA ALA A 30 -25.03 -6.65 7.38
C ALA A 30 -25.55 -7.98 6.82
N ALA A 31 -25.96 -8.01 5.55
CA ALA A 31 -26.38 -9.25 4.89
C ALA A 31 -25.22 -10.26 4.76
N ALA A 32 -24.02 -9.80 4.42
CA ALA A 32 -22.84 -10.65 4.30
C ALA A 32 -22.36 -11.22 5.64
N CYS A 33 -22.53 -10.48 6.72
CA CYS A 33 -22.16 -10.89 8.08
C CYS A 33 -23.30 -11.58 8.84
N ALA A 34 -24.47 -11.77 8.22
CA ALA A 34 -25.62 -12.38 8.87
C ALA A 34 -25.29 -13.79 9.37
N GLY A 35 -25.50 -14.03 10.67
CA GLY A 35 -25.22 -15.32 11.32
C GLY A 35 -23.75 -15.56 11.67
N LEU A 36 -22.84 -14.63 11.36
CA LEU A 36 -21.45 -14.68 11.80
C LEU A 36 -21.30 -13.97 13.16
N PRO A 37 -20.56 -14.53 14.12
CA PRO A 37 -20.31 -13.91 15.42
C PRO A 37 -19.19 -12.85 15.30
N VAL A 38 -19.40 -11.85 14.43
CA VAL A 38 -18.41 -10.83 14.10
C VAL A 38 -18.90 -9.46 14.52
N THR A 39 -17.99 -8.64 15.03
CA THR A 39 -18.24 -7.23 15.35
C THR A 39 -17.23 -6.38 14.61
N LEU A 40 -17.71 -5.38 13.87
CA LEU A 40 -16.82 -4.42 13.23
C LEU A 40 -16.33 -3.42 14.29
N VAL A 41 -15.04 -3.43 14.58
CA VAL A 41 -14.41 -2.49 15.54
C VAL A 41 -13.63 -1.38 14.84
N GLN A 42 -13.14 -1.63 13.63
CA GLN A 42 -12.38 -0.68 12.83
C GLN A 42 -12.56 -0.95 11.33
N GLY A 43 -12.63 0.11 10.52
CA GLY A 43 -12.53 0.04 9.06
C GLY A 43 -11.43 0.96 8.53
N THR A 44 -10.55 0.43 7.67
CA THR A 44 -9.54 1.23 6.94
C THR A 44 -10.00 1.44 5.50
N SER A 45 -10.19 2.70 5.10
CA SER A 45 -10.66 3.04 3.75
C SER A 45 -10.12 4.39 3.27
N ASP A 46 -10.45 4.74 2.03
CA ASP A 46 -10.32 6.12 1.57
C ASP A 46 -11.32 7.04 2.30
N GLU A 47 -11.17 8.34 2.09
CA GLU A 47 -12.01 9.37 2.71
C GLU A 47 -13.37 9.56 2.01
N ALA A 48 -13.88 8.54 1.31
CA ALA A 48 -15.20 8.61 0.71
C ALA A 48 -16.27 8.78 1.79
N THR A 49 -17.08 9.84 1.69
CA THR A 49 -18.10 10.20 2.69
C THR A 49 -19.06 9.05 3.02
N ALA A 50 -19.40 8.24 2.03
CA ALA A 50 -20.27 7.08 2.23
C ALA A 50 -19.61 5.96 3.05
N LEU A 51 -18.32 5.70 2.84
CA LEU A 51 -17.57 4.70 3.63
C LEU A 51 -17.35 5.18 5.05
N ARG A 52 -16.97 6.45 5.22
CA ARG A 52 -16.83 7.05 6.54
C ARG A 52 -18.12 6.99 7.35
N ARG A 53 -19.25 7.40 6.78
CA ARG A 53 -20.55 7.30 7.45
C ARG A 53 -20.91 5.85 7.78
N HIS A 54 -20.73 4.94 6.84
CA HIS A 54 -20.97 3.51 7.04
C HIS A 54 -20.17 2.96 8.23
N ILE A 55 -18.89 3.30 8.33
CA ILE A 55 -18.00 2.82 9.40
C ILE A 55 -18.27 3.55 10.73
N GLU A 56 -18.18 4.88 10.74
CA GLU A 56 -18.20 5.71 11.96
C GLU A 56 -19.60 5.79 12.58
N HIS A 57 -20.66 5.92 11.77
CA HIS A 57 -22.01 6.16 12.28
C HIS A 57 -22.87 4.91 12.30
N ASP A 58 -22.94 4.19 11.18
CA ASP A 58 -23.87 3.06 11.06
C ASP A 58 -23.37 1.83 11.82
N HIS A 59 -22.06 1.61 11.86
CA HIS A 59 -21.43 0.53 12.63
C HIS A 59 -20.79 0.98 13.96
N GLN A 60 -20.70 2.29 14.21
CA GLN A 60 -20.05 2.84 15.42
C GLN A 60 -18.62 2.33 15.61
N ALA A 61 -17.94 2.06 14.49
CA ALA A 61 -16.57 1.54 14.45
C ALA A 61 -15.57 2.68 14.22
N HIS A 62 -14.31 2.44 14.60
CA HIS A 62 -13.25 3.41 14.32
C HIS A 62 -12.92 3.46 12.83
N HIS A 63 -12.90 4.66 12.24
CA HIS A 63 -12.39 4.83 10.87
C HIS A 63 -10.89 5.17 10.89
N SER A 64 -10.09 4.34 10.25
CA SER A 64 -8.66 4.56 10.03
C SER A 64 -8.41 5.07 8.62
N PRO A 65 -7.79 6.25 8.44
CA PRO A 65 -7.44 6.73 7.11
C PRO A 65 -6.45 5.81 6.40
N ASP A 66 -6.69 5.56 5.12
CA ASP A 66 -5.76 4.78 4.29
C ASP A 66 -4.47 5.57 3.95
N LEU A 67 -3.34 5.08 4.46
CA LEU A 67 -2.02 5.63 4.17
C LEU A 67 -1.69 5.59 2.67
N PHE A 68 -2.15 4.58 1.93
CA PHE A 68 -1.85 4.49 0.50
C PHE A 68 -2.43 5.69 -0.25
N HIS A 69 -3.68 6.04 0.02
CA HIS A 69 -4.31 7.24 -0.55
C HIS A 69 -3.61 8.54 -0.11
N LEU A 70 -3.18 8.63 1.15
CA LEU A 70 -2.41 9.77 1.64
C LEU A 70 -1.09 9.95 0.88
N GLN A 71 -0.27 8.90 0.80
CA GLN A 71 1.00 8.93 0.06
C GLN A 71 0.78 9.21 -1.42
N HIS A 72 -0.30 8.69 -2.00
CA HIS A 72 -0.68 8.93 -3.38
C HIS A 72 -1.05 10.40 -3.64
N GLU A 73 -1.76 11.07 -2.73
CA GLU A 73 -2.02 12.51 -2.82
C GLU A 73 -0.74 13.33 -2.74
N VAL A 74 0.21 12.96 -1.86
CA VAL A 74 1.53 13.63 -1.81
C VAL A 74 2.30 13.42 -3.12
N ALA A 75 2.32 12.19 -3.65
CA ALA A 75 2.97 11.87 -4.92
C ALA A 75 2.35 12.61 -6.11
N LYS A 76 1.03 12.82 -6.11
CA LYS A 76 0.33 13.67 -7.10
C LYS A 76 0.77 15.14 -7.00
N GLY A 77 0.97 15.63 -5.78
CA GLY A 77 1.44 16.99 -5.53
C GLY A 77 2.86 17.23 -6.05
N THR A 78 3.78 16.27 -5.90
CA THR A 78 5.20 16.47 -6.17
C THR A 78 5.67 15.87 -7.50
N GLY A 79 5.22 14.66 -7.84
CA GLY A 79 5.88 13.80 -8.83
C GLY A 79 6.00 14.40 -10.23
N LEU A 80 4.89 14.80 -10.84
CA LEU A 80 4.90 15.30 -12.23
C LEU A 80 5.64 16.63 -12.36
N SER A 81 5.44 17.55 -11.41
CA SER A 81 6.05 18.88 -11.43
C SER A 81 7.57 18.78 -11.27
N LEU A 82 8.05 18.02 -10.29
CA LEU A 82 9.48 17.82 -10.08
C LEU A 82 10.13 17.07 -11.24
N ALA A 83 9.48 16.03 -11.78
CA ALA A 83 10.01 15.31 -12.93
C ALA A 83 10.10 16.18 -14.19
N ARG A 84 9.17 17.13 -14.38
CA ARG A 84 9.25 18.12 -15.47
C ARG A 84 10.40 19.10 -15.24
N ALA A 85 10.59 19.57 -14.01
CA ALA A 85 11.69 20.47 -13.67
C ALA A 85 13.05 19.81 -13.91
N VAL A 86 13.23 18.54 -13.50
CA VAL A 86 14.48 17.79 -13.77
C VAL A 86 14.73 17.69 -15.27
N ARG A 87 13.73 17.26 -16.06
CA ARG A 87 13.88 17.16 -17.52
C ARG A 87 14.21 18.50 -18.18
N ALA A 88 13.64 19.60 -17.70
CA ALA A 88 13.95 20.93 -18.20
C ALA A 88 15.38 21.34 -17.86
N ALA A 89 15.85 21.05 -16.64
CA ALA A 89 17.21 21.34 -16.22
C ALA A 89 18.25 20.49 -16.98
N ASP A 90 17.97 19.21 -17.23
CA ASP A 90 18.84 18.36 -18.06
C ASP A 90 18.93 18.90 -19.50
N ALA A 91 17.82 19.36 -20.08
CA ALA A 91 17.82 19.96 -21.42
C ALA A 91 18.60 21.28 -21.47
N GLU A 92 18.54 22.09 -20.40
CA GLU A 92 19.32 23.33 -20.29
C GLU A 92 20.82 23.05 -20.16
N VAL A 93 21.21 22.05 -19.36
CA VAL A 93 22.62 21.59 -19.27
C VAL A 93 23.13 21.16 -20.64
N ALA A 94 22.38 20.32 -21.36
CA ALA A 94 22.75 19.87 -22.69
C ALA A 94 22.89 21.03 -23.69
N THR A 95 21.98 22.01 -23.61
CA THR A 95 22.02 23.23 -24.46
C THR A 95 23.25 24.08 -24.13
N ALA A 96 23.53 24.31 -22.85
CA ALA A 96 24.66 25.09 -22.40
C ALA A 96 26.01 24.41 -22.74
N GLU A 97 26.07 23.08 -22.65
CA GLU A 97 27.23 22.29 -23.04
C GLU A 97 27.48 22.36 -24.55
N ALA A 98 26.42 22.19 -25.36
CA ALA A 98 26.52 22.34 -26.81
C ALA A 98 26.99 23.74 -27.22
N GLN A 99 26.50 24.79 -26.55
CA GLN A 99 26.98 26.15 -26.78
C GLN A 99 28.45 26.33 -26.39
N LEU A 100 28.88 25.80 -25.25
CA LEU A 100 30.28 25.84 -24.83
C LEU A 100 31.20 25.14 -25.85
N GLN A 101 30.77 23.98 -26.36
CA GLN A 101 31.49 23.24 -27.37
C GLN A 101 31.55 24.02 -28.70
N ALA A 102 30.44 24.59 -29.15
CA ALA A 102 30.39 25.42 -30.36
C ALA A 102 31.32 26.65 -30.27
N GLU A 103 31.42 27.30 -29.11
CA GLU A 103 32.35 28.41 -28.90
C GLU A 103 33.83 27.97 -28.97
N ARG A 104 34.16 26.79 -28.44
CA ARG A 104 35.51 26.20 -28.53
C ARG A 104 35.86 25.82 -29.97
N GLU A 105 34.93 25.19 -30.68
CA GLU A 105 35.10 24.80 -32.08
C GLU A 105 35.23 26.03 -32.99
N ALA A 106 34.45 27.08 -32.75
CA ALA A 106 34.55 28.34 -33.48
C ALA A 106 35.93 29.00 -33.30
N GLU A 107 36.48 28.99 -32.08
CA GLU A 107 37.84 29.48 -31.82
C GLU A 107 38.90 28.64 -32.56
N GLN A 108 38.79 27.31 -32.51
CA GLN A 108 39.72 26.41 -33.20
C GLN A 108 39.67 26.58 -34.72
N ALA A 109 38.46 26.63 -35.30
CA ALA A 109 38.26 26.85 -36.72
C ALA A 109 38.81 28.22 -37.18
N TYR A 110 38.60 29.27 -36.38
CA TYR A 110 39.21 30.58 -36.64
C TYR A 110 40.73 30.49 -36.64
N ARG A 111 41.35 29.80 -35.68
CA ARG A 111 42.83 29.66 -35.63
C ARG A 111 43.42 28.87 -36.82
N GLN A 112 42.63 28.00 -37.46
CA GLN A 112 43.07 27.18 -38.60
C GLN A 112 43.00 27.89 -39.96
N GLN A 113 42.20 28.95 -40.07
CA GLN A 113 42.01 29.71 -41.31
C GLN A 113 42.94 30.93 -41.38
N ARG A 114 43.32 31.35 -42.60
CA ARG A 114 44.02 32.63 -42.81
C ARG A 114 43.02 33.77 -42.84
N HIS A 115 43.23 34.78 -42.00
CA HIS A 115 42.38 35.97 -41.91
C HIS A 115 43.16 37.22 -42.33
N GLY A 116 42.44 38.19 -42.90
CA GLY A 116 42.99 39.52 -43.19
C GLY A 116 43.30 40.33 -41.92
N PRO A 117 43.88 41.54 -42.06
CA PRO A 117 44.17 42.40 -40.92
C PRO A 117 42.88 42.81 -40.20
N GLY A 118 42.79 42.54 -38.90
CA GLY A 118 41.62 42.85 -38.07
C GLY A 118 41.73 42.29 -36.65
N ARG A 119 40.89 42.80 -35.72
CA ARG A 119 40.81 42.28 -34.35
C ARG A 119 40.03 40.96 -34.35
N PRO A 120 40.55 39.87 -33.77
CA PRO A 120 39.82 38.61 -33.68
C PRO A 120 38.55 38.76 -32.82
N PRO A 121 37.52 37.92 -33.06
CA PRO A 121 36.37 37.82 -32.16
C PRO A 121 36.80 37.58 -30.71
N ALA A 122 35.97 38.02 -29.75
CA ALA A 122 36.26 37.91 -28.31
C ALA A 122 36.04 36.48 -27.78
N PHE A 123 36.71 35.48 -28.35
CA PHE A 123 36.53 34.05 -28.03
C PHE A 123 36.71 33.75 -26.54
N ALA A 124 37.73 34.31 -25.89
CA ALA A 124 37.94 34.12 -24.45
C ALA A 124 36.72 34.52 -23.61
N GLN A 125 36.11 35.68 -23.90
CA GLN A 125 34.92 36.15 -23.18
C GLN A 125 33.69 35.29 -23.51
N ARG A 126 33.52 34.89 -24.77
CA ARG A 126 32.40 34.04 -25.20
C ARG A 126 32.46 32.65 -24.56
N ILE A 127 33.65 32.02 -24.56
CA ILE A 127 33.89 30.73 -23.90
C ILE A 127 33.70 30.86 -22.39
N GLN A 128 34.21 31.92 -21.77
CA GLN A 128 34.00 32.17 -20.34
C GLN A 128 32.50 32.31 -19.99
N GLY A 129 31.75 33.07 -20.78
CA GLY A 129 30.30 33.22 -20.61
C GLY A 129 29.53 31.92 -20.85
N ALA A 130 29.92 31.11 -21.83
CA ALA A 130 29.33 29.79 -22.05
C ALA A 130 29.65 28.82 -20.90
N LEU A 131 30.88 28.86 -20.36
CA LEU A 131 31.29 28.05 -19.22
C LEU A 131 30.53 28.44 -17.94
N GLN A 132 30.32 29.74 -17.69
CA GLN A 132 29.51 30.22 -16.58
C GLN A 132 28.05 29.76 -16.69
N ARG A 133 27.46 29.83 -17.88
CA ARG A 133 26.10 29.33 -18.13
C ARG A 133 25.98 27.83 -17.90
N TRP A 134 26.93 27.05 -18.42
CA TRP A 134 26.98 25.61 -18.19
C TRP A 134 27.11 25.27 -16.71
N ALA A 135 28.00 25.96 -15.98
CA ALA A 135 28.16 25.74 -14.54
C ALA A 135 26.89 26.07 -13.75
N ALA A 136 26.21 27.19 -14.07
CA ALA A 136 24.94 27.56 -13.45
C ALA A 136 23.81 26.56 -13.76
N ALA A 137 23.74 26.08 -15.01
CA ALA A 137 22.79 25.06 -15.43
C ALA A 137 23.02 23.73 -14.68
N ALA A 138 24.28 23.31 -14.54
CA ALA A 138 24.66 22.10 -13.81
C ALA A 138 24.25 22.17 -12.33
N ILE A 139 24.53 23.29 -11.66
CA ILE A 139 24.10 23.51 -10.27
C ILE A 139 22.57 23.44 -10.15
N THR A 140 21.85 24.08 -11.08
CA THR A 140 20.37 24.08 -11.09
C THR A 140 19.81 22.67 -11.27
N ARG A 141 20.42 21.88 -12.16
CA ARG A 141 20.06 20.48 -12.39
C ARG A 141 20.28 19.65 -11.13
N ASP A 142 21.42 19.78 -10.46
CA ASP A 142 21.71 19.03 -9.24
C ASP A 142 20.76 19.40 -8.10
N GLN A 143 20.43 20.69 -7.93
CA GLN A 143 19.43 21.13 -6.96
C GLN A 143 18.03 20.58 -7.26
N THR A 144 17.64 20.54 -8.54
CA THR A 144 16.31 20.06 -8.94
C THR A 144 16.20 18.55 -8.77
N GLN A 145 17.27 17.82 -9.08
CA GLN A 145 17.38 16.38 -8.84
C GLN A 145 17.30 16.08 -7.33
N ALA A 146 18.05 16.80 -6.51
CA ALA A 146 18.01 16.64 -5.05
C ALA A 146 16.60 16.86 -4.46
N ARG A 147 15.84 17.83 -4.99
CA ARG A 147 14.43 18.03 -4.59
C ARG A 147 13.54 16.85 -4.96
N GLN A 148 13.73 16.25 -6.12
CA GLN A 148 12.96 15.05 -6.52
C GLN A 148 13.24 13.86 -5.60
N GLU A 149 14.51 13.66 -5.26
CA GLU A 149 14.96 12.61 -4.33
C GLU A 149 14.47 12.86 -2.90
N GLU A 150 14.50 14.12 -2.44
CA GLU A 150 13.95 14.52 -1.16
C GLU A 150 12.44 14.25 -1.09
N ALA A 151 11.67 14.61 -2.11
CA ALA A 151 10.23 14.32 -2.13
C ALA A 151 9.95 12.82 -2.02
N THR A 152 10.74 11.99 -2.71
CA THR A 152 10.64 10.52 -2.63
C THR A 152 10.95 10.01 -1.23
N THR A 153 12.00 10.55 -0.61
CA THR A 153 12.38 10.24 0.77
C THR A 153 11.30 10.64 1.76
N LEU A 154 10.70 11.82 1.61
CA LEU A 154 9.62 12.31 2.49
C LEU A 154 8.34 11.47 2.36
N ILE A 155 7.99 11.03 1.15
CA ILE A 155 6.86 10.10 0.95
C ILE A 155 7.11 8.77 1.68
N ARG A 156 8.34 8.24 1.61
CA ARG A 156 8.72 7.03 2.35
C ARG A 156 8.65 7.26 3.87
N ALA A 157 9.16 8.40 4.34
CA ALA A 157 9.15 8.77 5.74
C ALA A 157 7.72 8.84 6.32
N LEU A 158 6.72 9.27 5.56
CA LEU A 158 5.31 9.20 5.98
C LEU A 158 4.87 7.76 6.30
N GLY A 159 5.30 6.81 5.47
CA GLY A 159 4.94 5.41 5.65
C GLY A 159 5.70 4.71 6.77
N GLU A 160 6.95 5.12 7.02
CA GLU A 160 7.76 4.66 8.16
C GLU A 160 7.32 5.31 9.48
N ALA A 161 6.73 6.50 9.45
CA ALA A 161 6.23 7.17 10.63
C ALA A 161 4.91 6.55 11.13
N TYR A 162 4.00 6.19 10.23
CA TYR A 162 2.64 5.74 10.59
C TYR A 162 2.58 4.28 11.05
N HIS A 163 3.16 4.03 12.22
CA HIS A 163 3.12 2.78 12.97
C HIS A 163 2.84 3.07 14.46
N PRO A 164 2.14 2.20 15.20
CA PRO A 164 2.02 2.33 16.65
C PRO A 164 3.35 2.10 17.37
N PHE A 165 4.27 1.32 16.79
CA PHE A 165 5.59 1.08 17.36
C PHE A 165 6.69 1.57 16.43
N GLU A 166 7.77 2.10 17.00
CA GLU A 166 8.93 2.55 16.25
C GLU A 166 9.69 1.39 15.63
N LEU A 167 9.88 1.42 14.32
CA LEU A 167 10.57 0.37 13.59
C LEU A 167 12.07 0.27 13.93
N GLU A 168 12.66 1.31 14.52
CA GLU A 168 14.07 1.32 14.92
C GLU A 168 14.32 0.61 16.26
N ARG A 169 13.47 0.88 17.25
CA ARG A 169 13.67 0.46 18.66
C ARG A 169 12.60 -0.49 19.20
N GLY A 170 11.45 -0.58 18.53
CA GLY A 170 10.29 -1.34 19.00
C GLY A 170 9.50 -0.66 20.11
N GLU A 171 9.81 0.59 20.44
CA GLU A 171 9.13 1.36 21.47
C GLU A 171 7.74 1.81 21.01
N ALA A 172 6.80 1.91 21.95
CA ALA A 172 5.49 2.51 21.69
C ALA A 172 5.64 3.97 21.25
N GLN A 173 4.97 4.33 20.17
CA GLN A 173 4.93 5.68 19.63
C GLN A 173 3.57 6.32 19.96
N PRO A 174 3.48 7.15 21.02
CA PRO A 174 2.23 7.80 21.37
C PRO A 174 1.84 8.86 20.31
N PRO A 175 0.56 9.29 20.26
CA PRO A 175 0.07 10.24 19.27
C PRO A 175 0.89 11.54 19.20
N GLU A 176 1.41 12.02 20.33
CA GLU A 176 2.20 13.25 20.41
C GLU A 176 3.51 13.10 19.63
N ARG A 177 4.23 11.98 19.84
CA ARG A 177 5.49 11.68 19.15
C ARG A 177 5.28 11.46 17.66
N LEU A 178 4.19 10.79 17.27
CA LEU A 178 3.81 10.69 15.86
C LEU A 178 3.50 12.07 15.26
N GLY A 179 2.78 12.91 16.02
CA GLY A 179 2.42 14.28 15.61
C GLY A 179 3.64 15.15 15.30
N GLU A 180 4.67 15.10 16.15
CA GLU A 180 5.94 15.81 15.93
C GLU A 180 6.67 15.33 14.67
N ARG A 181 6.77 14.00 14.49
CA ARG A 181 7.43 13.42 13.31
C ARG A 181 6.70 13.77 12.02
N LEU A 182 5.38 13.60 11.98
CA LEU A 182 4.57 13.97 10.82
C LEU A 182 4.65 15.48 10.58
N GLY A 183 4.60 16.30 11.63
CA GLY A 183 4.78 17.75 11.55
C GLY A 183 6.09 18.15 10.86
N THR A 184 7.19 17.50 11.24
CA THR A 184 8.52 17.72 10.63
C THR A 184 8.53 17.33 9.15
N ILE A 185 7.92 16.19 8.79
CA ILE A 185 7.80 15.75 7.40
C ILE A 185 6.97 16.75 6.58
N TRP A 186 5.85 17.22 7.11
CA TRP A 186 5.01 18.22 6.44
C TRP A 186 5.70 19.56 6.25
N GLN A 187 6.45 20.04 7.24
CA GLN A 187 7.25 21.27 7.13
C GLN A 187 8.27 21.16 5.99
N ARG A 188 8.95 20.01 5.86
CA ARG A 188 9.89 19.77 4.76
C ARG A 188 9.20 19.69 3.40
N LEU A 189 8.05 19.03 3.31
CA LEU A 189 7.24 19.00 2.08
C LEU A 189 6.76 20.39 1.66
N GLU A 190 6.38 21.23 2.62
CA GLU A 190 5.96 22.62 2.38
C GLU A 190 7.15 23.48 1.93
N ALA A 191 8.29 23.39 2.60
CA ALA A 191 9.51 24.08 2.20
C ALA A 191 9.99 23.67 0.79
N LEU A 192 9.91 22.36 0.48
CA LEU A 192 10.21 21.84 -0.86
C LEU A 192 9.23 22.39 -1.89
N ALA A 193 7.94 22.46 -1.56
CA ALA A 193 6.92 22.99 -2.47
C ALA A 193 7.14 24.47 -2.80
N GLU A 194 7.57 25.27 -1.82
CA GLU A 194 7.98 26.66 -2.04
C GLU A 194 9.25 26.75 -2.88
N ALA A 195 10.30 26.00 -2.51
CA ALA A 195 11.59 26.04 -3.19
C ALA A 195 11.55 25.57 -4.65
N ALA A 196 10.61 24.68 -4.99
CA ALA A 196 10.38 24.19 -6.34
C ALA A 196 9.31 24.98 -7.10
N ASP A 197 8.76 26.05 -6.51
CA ASP A 197 7.65 26.84 -7.04
C ASP A 197 6.49 25.97 -7.55
N LEU A 198 6.05 25.02 -6.73
CA LEU A 198 5.01 24.09 -7.14
C LEU A 198 3.69 24.83 -7.40
N PRO A 199 2.93 24.46 -8.46
CA PRO A 199 1.70 25.16 -8.80
C PRO A 199 0.63 25.01 -7.70
N ALA A 200 -0.31 25.95 -7.63
CA ALA A 200 -1.37 25.95 -6.63
C ALA A 200 -2.13 24.61 -6.52
N ARG A 201 -2.37 23.94 -7.65
CA ARG A 201 -2.98 22.60 -7.69
C ARG A 201 -2.14 21.54 -6.96
N ALA A 202 -0.82 21.55 -7.13
CA ALA A 202 0.09 20.66 -6.43
C ALA A 202 0.08 20.91 -4.92
N ARG A 203 0.15 22.18 -4.52
CA ARG A 203 0.05 22.59 -3.11
C ARG A 203 -1.29 22.18 -2.49
N ALA A 204 -2.38 22.23 -3.24
CA ALA A 204 -3.69 21.76 -2.79
C ALA A 204 -3.72 20.24 -2.51
N HIS A 205 -3.01 19.42 -3.30
CA HIS A 205 -2.84 18.00 -3.01
C HIS A 205 -2.09 17.75 -1.70
N LEU A 206 -1.01 18.49 -1.45
CA LEU A 206 -0.27 18.42 -0.17
C LEU A 206 -1.16 18.82 1.01
N ALA A 207 -1.89 19.92 0.89
CA ALA A 207 -2.82 20.38 1.92
C ALA A 207 -3.95 19.36 2.18
N LYS A 208 -4.47 18.71 1.14
CA LYS A 208 -5.47 17.65 1.26
C LYS A 208 -4.92 16.46 2.05
N ALA A 209 -3.71 16.00 1.74
CA ALA A 209 -3.07 14.90 2.47
C ALA A 209 -2.78 15.28 3.94
N LYS A 210 -2.27 16.48 4.19
CA LYS A 210 -1.97 16.99 5.54
C LYS A 210 -3.20 17.05 6.45
N ARG A 211 -4.40 17.29 5.91
CA ARG A 211 -5.65 17.29 6.70
C ARG A 211 -5.95 15.96 7.39
N LEU A 212 -5.42 14.85 6.88
CA LEU A 212 -5.63 13.53 7.48
C LEU A 212 -4.80 13.31 8.75
N ASN A 213 -3.85 14.20 9.04
CA ASN A 213 -2.95 14.07 10.19
C ASN A 213 -3.71 13.84 11.50
N THR A 214 -4.76 14.64 11.76
CA THR A 214 -5.58 14.48 12.97
C THR A 214 -6.22 13.09 13.06
N ALA A 215 -6.72 12.56 11.94
CA ALA A 215 -7.34 11.25 11.91
C ALA A 215 -6.31 10.11 12.05
N LEU A 216 -5.10 10.26 11.50
CA LEU A 216 -3.99 9.32 11.74
C LEU A 216 -3.63 9.25 13.24
N LEU A 217 -3.53 10.40 13.90
CA LEU A 217 -3.24 10.46 15.35
C LEU A 217 -4.38 9.82 16.16
N ALA A 218 -5.63 10.08 15.78
CA ALA A 218 -6.79 9.45 16.40
C ALA A 218 -6.76 7.92 16.28
N THR A 219 -6.30 7.37 15.14
CA THR A 219 -6.12 5.92 14.98
C THR A 219 -5.07 5.35 15.92
N ILE A 220 -3.95 6.04 16.12
CA ILE A 220 -2.94 5.58 17.09
C ILE A 220 -3.50 5.62 18.52
N ALA A 221 -4.22 6.68 18.88
CA ALA A 221 -4.89 6.76 20.19
C ALA A 221 -5.91 5.63 20.38
N PHE A 222 -6.76 5.38 19.38
CA PHE A 222 -7.72 4.27 19.37
C PHE A 222 -7.03 2.92 19.52
N PHE A 223 -5.94 2.69 18.78
CA PHE A 223 -5.17 1.46 18.86
C PHE A 223 -4.69 1.21 20.29
N PHE A 224 -3.99 2.18 20.89
CA PHE A 224 -3.46 2.01 22.24
C PHE A 224 -4.57 1.85 23.28
N ALA A 225 -5.64 2.65 23.21
CA ALA A 225 -6.77 2.51 24.12
C ALA A 225 -7.40 1.11 24.05
N THR A 226 -7.59 0.58 22.83
CA THR A 226 -8.15 -0.76 22.62
C THR A 226 -7.21 -1.86 23.11
N VAL A 227 -5.91 -1.71 22.85
CA VAL A 227 -4.90 -2.66 23.34
C VAL A 227 -4.86 -2.69 24.86
N HIS A 228 -4.84 -1.52 25.51
CA HIS A 228 -4.88 -1.43 26.96
C HIS A 228 -6.15 -2.11 27.51
N GLN A 229 -7.32 -1.78 26.99
CA GLN A 229 -8.58 -2.39 27.43
C GLN A 229 -8.57 -3.94 27.30
N ARG A 230 -8.03 -4.47 26.20
CA ARG A 230 -7.94 -5.93 25.98
C ARG A 230 -6.97 -6.61 26.94
N VAL A 231 -5.84 -5.98 27.23
CA VAL A 231 -4.86 -6.53 28.17
C VAL A 231 -5.35 -6.40 29.61
N GLU A 232 -5.98 -5.28 29.99
CA GLU A 232 -6.61 -5.10 31.31
C GLU A 232 -7.67 -6.18 31.58
N ALA A 233 -8.43 -6.59 30.57
CA ALA A 233 -9.44 -7.64 30.69
C ALA A 233 -8.86 -9.02 31.05
N LEU A 234 -7.56 -9.26 30.82
CA LEU A 234 -6.87 -10.48 31.25
C LEU A 234 -6.58 -10.49 32.77
N ASN A 235 -6.73 -9.34 33.45
CA ASN A 235 -6.54 -9.19 34.90
C ASN A 235 -5.19 -9.74 35.38
N LEU A 236 -4.12 -9.36 34.68
CA LEU A 236 -2.76 -9.86 34.91
C LEU A 236 -2.10 -9.15 36.10
N ALA A 237 -1.08 -9.79 36.68
CA ALA A 237 -0.22 -9.10 37.64
C ALA A 237 0.52 -7.93 36.94
N PRO A 238 0.75 -6.78 37.62
CA PRO A 238 1.28 -5.57 36.98
C PRO A 238 2.59 -5.76 36.21
N ALA A 239 3.49 -6.63 36.70
CA ALA A 239 4.74 -6.94 36.02
C ALA A 239 4.53 -7.67 34.68
N ILE A 240 3.54 -8.58 34.62
CA ILE A 240 3.21 -9.35 33.41
C ILE A 240 2.44 -8.45 32.44
N GLU A 241 1.49 -7.66 32.93
CA GLU A 241 0.78 -6.67 32.12
C GLU A 241 1.75 -5.71 31.41
N THR A 242 2.70 -5.16 32.16
CA THR A 242 3.76 -4.29 31.61
C THR A 242 4.58 -5.02 30.55
N ALA A 243 4.97 -6.28 30.79
CA ALA A 243 5.72 -7.08 29.83
C ALA A 243 4.90 -7.37 28.54
N VAL A 244 3.59 -7.58 28.66
CA VAL A 244 2.70 -7.78 27.50
C VAL A 244 2.63 -6.51 26.65
N LEU A 245 2.38 -5.37 27.28
CA LEU A 245 2.20 -4.08 26.61
C LEU A 245 3.51 -3.54 25.99
N GLN A 246 4.63 -3.70 26.69
CA GLN A 246 5.91 -3.08 26.31
C GLN A 246 6.87 -4.01 25.57
N GLN A 247 6.64 -5.33 25.57
CA GLN A 247 7.54 -6.28 24.92
C GLN A 247 6.80 -7.24 24.00
N LEU A 248 5.77 -7.96 24.49
CA LEU A 248 5.12 -9.02 23.71
C LEU A 248 4.38 -8.46 22.49
N ILE A 249 3.45 -7.52 22.69
CA ILE A 249 2.66 -6.92 21.59
C ILE A 249 3.56 -6.18 20.59
N PRO A 250 4.50 -5.31 21.01
CA PRO A 250 5.43 -4.66 20.08
C PRO A 250 6.25 -5.67 19.27
N ALA A 251 6.75 -6.73 19.90
CA ALA A 251 7.57 -7.72 19.19
C ALA A 251 6.76 -8.52 18.16
N ILE A 252 5.54 -8.95 18.49
CA ILE A 252 4.66 -9.62 17.53
C ILE A 252 4.34 -8.65 16.38
N TYR A 253 4.03 -7.39 16.69
CA TYR A 253 3.78 -6.37 15.67
C TYR A 253 4.97 -6.20 14.71
N LEU A 254 6.19 -6.08 15.24
CA LEU A 254 7.41 -5.96 14.45
C LEU A 254 7.63 -7.18 13.56
N GLU A 255 7.33 -8.38 14.06
CA GLU A 255 7.37 -9.61 13.26
C GLU A 255 6.37 -9.53 12.09
N ARG A 256 5.12 -9.12 12.35
CA ARG A 256 4.11 -8.91 11.30
C ARG A 256 4.57 -7.88 10.26
N VAL A 257 5.19 -6.77 10.68
CA VAL A 257 5.76 -5.78 9.75
C VAL A 257 6.91 -6.39 8.93
N ALA A 258 7.81 -7.16 9.56
CA ALA A 258 8.92 -7.81 8.88
C ALA A 258 8.42 -8.73 7.75
N THR A 259 7.41 -9.57 8.01
CA THR A 259 6.84 -10.48 6.99
C THR A 259 6.27 -9.76 5.78
N ARG A 260 5.74 -8.54 5.96
CA ARG A 260 5.16 -7.70 4.91
C ARG A 260 6.21 -6.82 4.22
N CYS A 261 7.43 -6.74 4.75
CA CYS A 261 8.49 -5.88 4.22
C CYS A 261 9.14 -6.49 2.96
N ALA A 262 9.25 -5.69 1.89
CA ALA A 262 9.83 -6.13 0.63
C ALA A 262 11.36 -6.28 0.69
N GLY A 263 12.06 -5.42 1.44
CA GLY A 263 13.53 -5.42 1.53
C GLY A 263 14.07 -6.53 2.43
N ALA A 264 15.00 -7.33 1.93
CA ALA A 264 15.57 -8.44 2.69
C ALA A 264 16.35 -7.99 3.93
N ASP A 265 17.13 -6.90 3.83
CA ASP A 265 17.89 -6.35 4.95
C ASP A 265 16.97 -5.82 6.05
N GLU A 266 15.99 -5.01 5.66
CA GLU A 266 15.01 -4.44 6.59
C GLU A 266 14.16 -5.52 7.26
N ARG A 267 13.74 -6.54 6.49
CA ARG A 267 13.05 -7.72 7.04
C ARG A 267 13.90 -8.43 8.10
N ARG A 268 15.18 -8.67 7.82
CA ARG A 268 16.09 -9.30 8.79
C ARG A 268 16.28 -8.43 10.03
N ARG A 269 16.44 -7.12 9.84
CA ARG A 269 16.61 -6.15 10.94
C ARG A 269 15.39 -6.17 11.87
N LEU A 270 14.18 -6.07 11.32
CA LEU A 270 12.93 -6.09 12.09
C LEU A 270 12.68 -7.43 12.78
N ALA A 271 12.97 -8.55 12.09
CA ALA A 271 12.86 -9.88 12.69
C ALA A 271 13.86 -10.07 13.86
N ALA A 272 15.09 -9.56 13.71
CA ALA A 272 16.08 -9.57 14.78
C ALA A 272 15.66 -8.70 15.97
N LEU A 273 15.11 -7.52 15.71
CA LEU A 273 14.57 -6.63 16.76
C LEU A 273 13.42 -7.30 17.51
N SER A 274 12.45 -7.89 16.79
CA SER A 274 11.37 -8.68 17.39
C SER A 274 11.91 -9.82 18.27
N ALA A 275 12.86 -10.60 17.76
CA ALA A 275 13.46 -11.70 18.50
C ALA A 275 14.22 -11.22 19.76
N GLN A 276 14.92 -10.08 19.67
CA GLN A 276 15.60 -9.46 20.81
C GLN A 276 14.59 -9.01 21.87
N THR A 277 13.48 -8.38 21.47
CA THR A 277 12.42 -7.94 22.38
C THR A 277 11.71 -9.13 23.05
N LEU A 278 11.59 -10.29 22.38
CA LEU A 278 10.99 -11.50 22.95
C LEU A 278 11.94 -12.28 23.87
N ALA A 279 13.26 -12.12 23.73
CA ALA A 279 14.23 -12.94 24.46
C ALA A 279 14.08 -12.88 25.99
N PRO A 280 13.89 -11.70 26.63
CA PRO A 280 13.66 -11.63 28.08
C PRO A 280 12.41 -12.38 28.54
N LEU A 281 11.33 -12.33 27.76
CA LEU A 281 10.07 -13.01 28.09
C LEU A 281 10.21 -14.53 28.09
N ARG A 282 11.18 -15.07 27.35
CA ARG A 282 11.48 -16.50 27.23
C ARG A 282 12.44 -17.02 28.30
N ALA A 283 13.02 -16.14 29.11
CA ALA A 283 13.90 -16.53 30.20
C ALA A 283 13.09 -17.27 31.29
N ALA A 284 13.65 -18.37 31.81
CA ALA A 284 12.93 -19.27 32.72
C ALA A 284 12.52 -18.60 34.05
N ASP A 285 13.22 -17.53 34.44
CA ASP A 285 12.96 -16.73 35.63
C ASP A 285 11.95 -15.60 35.41
N HIS A 286 11.53 -15.35 34.16
CA HIS A 286 10.54 -14.31 33.88
C HIS A 286 9.17 -14.69 34.47
N PRO A 287 8.45 -13.77 35.15
CA PRO A 287 7.17 -14.08 35.80
C PRO A 287 6.12 -14.73 34.88
N ILE A 288 6.13 -14.39 33.59
CA ILE A 288 5.22 -15.00 32.60
C ILE A 288 5.44 -16.52 32.43
N GLN A 289 6.67 -17.01 32.64
CA GLN A 289 6.99 -18.44 32.52
C GLN A 289 6.48 -19.25 33.72
N ALA A 290 6.19 -18.59 34.85
CA ALA A 290 5.59 -19.24 36.01
C ALA A 290 4.07 -19.47 35.87
N LEU A 291 3.42 -18.82 34.90
CA LEU A 291 1.99 -19.01 34.63
C LEU A 291 1.69 -20.40 34.06
N GLU A 292 0.44 -20.85 34.22
CA GLU A 292 -0.04 -22.07 33.59
C GLU A 292 0.04 -21.98 32.05
N ALA A 293 0.25 -23.11 31.39
CA ALA A 293 0.41 -23.14 29.93
C ALA A 293 -0.80 -22.58 29.19
N THR A 294 -2.01 -22.84 29.70
CA THR A 294 -3.29 -22.32 29.16
C THR A 294 -3.36 -20.80 29.24
N GLN A 295 -2.98 -20.21 30.39
CA GLN A 295 -2.92 -18.76 30.57
C GLN A 295 -1.90 -18.11 29.64
N ARG A 296 -0.73 -18.74 29.45
CA ARG A 296 0.28 -18.24 28.49
C ARG A 296 -0.26 -18.22 27.06
N VAL A 297 -0.98 -19.27 26.65
CA VAL A 297 -1.62 -19.34 25.32
C VAL A 297 -2.68 -18.25 25.17
N GLU A 298 -3.51 -18.01 26.19
CA GLU A 298 -4.51 -16.93 26.17
C GLU A 298 -3.87 -15.55 26.04
N ILE A 299 -2.82 -15.28 26.82
CA ILE A 299 -2.05 -14.02 26.74
C ILE A 299 -1.45 -13.84 25.35
N GLU A 300 -0.84 -14.89 24.79
CA GLU A 300 -0.23 -14.85 23.45
C GLU A 300 -1.28 -14.60 22.36
N GLN A 301 -2.46 -15.21 22.47
CA GLN A 301 -3.57 -14.98 21.55
C GLN A 301 -4.04 -13.53 21.60
N VAL A 302 -4.32 -12.98 22.79
CA VAL A 302 -4.74 -11.59 22.94
C VAL A 302 -3.66 -10.63 22.46
N ALA A 303 -2.38 -10.92 22.71
CA ALA A 303 -1.28 -10.11 22.24
C ALA A 303 -1.16 -10.13 20.70
N SER A 304 -1.36 -11.29 20.06
CA SER A 304 -1.41 -11.39 18.60
C SER A 304 -2.59 -10.60 18.02
N ASP A 305 -3.79 -10.74 18.60
CA ASP A 305 -4.98 -10.01 18.16
C ASP A 305 -4.82 -8.49 18.31
N CYS A 306 -4.09 -8.05 19.35
CA CYS A 306 -3.70 -6.67 19.55
C CYS A 306 -2.70 -6.20 18.47
N ALA A 307 -1.66 -6.98 18.17
CA ALA A 307 -0.70 -6.66 17.13
C ALA A 307 -1.35 -6.57 15.73
N ASP A 308 -2.38 -7.38 15.49
CA ASP A 308 -3.09 -7.42 14.22
C ASP A 308 -4.21 -6.35 14.08
N LEU A 309 -4.54 -5.62 15.16
CA LEU A 309 -5.57 -4.57 15.16
C LEU A 309 -5.23 -3.39 14.25
N PHE A 310 -3.96 -2.97 14.20
CA PHE A 310 -3.56 -1.79 13.44
C PHE A 310 -3.40 -2.11 11.95
N GLN A 311 -4.25 -1.47 11.13
CA GLN A 311 -4.27 -1.67 9.69
C GLN A 311 -3.94 -0.36 8.99
N ARG A 312 -2.69 -0.29 8.50
CA ARG A 312 -2.06 0.92 7.97
C ARG A 312 -2.64 1.37 6.62
N SER A 313 -3.14 0.43 5.81
CA SER A 313 -3.59 0.74 4.46
C SER A 313 -4.59 -0.27 3.91
N SER A 314 -5.43 0.14 2.97
CA SER A 314 -6.34 -0.75 2.22
C SER A 314 -5.69 -1.40 1.00
N ALA A 315 -4.35 -1.50 0.96
CA ALA A 315 -3.59 -2.05 -0.18
C ALA A 315 -4.03 -3.47 -0.61
N ALA A 316 -4.50 -4.32 0.31
CA ALA A 316 -5.04 -5.63 -0.03
C ALA A 316 -6.32 -5.52 -0.89
N VAL A 317 -7.18 -4.55 -0.58
CA VAL A 317 -8.37 -4.25 -1.37
C VAL A 317 -7.98 -3.67 -2.73
N GLU A 318 -7.00 -2.76 -2.78
CA GLU A 318 -6.49 -2.23 -4.05
C GLU A 318 -5.88 -3.33 -4.93
N GLY A 319 -5.14 -4.26 -4.34
CA GLY A 319 -4.61 -5.44 -5.03
C GLY A 319 -5.72 -6.31 -5.61
N ARG A 320 -6.79 -6.57 -4.84
CA ARG A 320 -7.97 -7.30 -5.31
C ARG A 320 -8.68 -6.57 -6.44
N ASN A 321 -8.89 -5.27 -6.31
CA ASN A 321 -9.48 -4.43 -7.36
C ASN A 321 -8.64 -4.45 -8.65
N GLY A 322 -7.31 -4.41 -8.53
CA GLY A 322 -6.38 -4.55 -9.64
C GLY A 322 -6.50 -5.91 -10.33
N GLN A 323 -6.53 -7.00 -9.56
CA GLN A 323 -6.74 -8.35 -10.09
C GLN A 323 -8.08 -8.46 -10.86
N LEU A 324 -9.17 -7.96 -10.27
CA LEU A 324 -10.49 -7.96 -10.93
C LEU A 324 -10.49 -7.12 -12.22
N SER A 325 -9.76 -6.01 -12.25
CA SER A 325 -9.63 -5.17 -13.44
C SER A 325 -8.95 -5.91 -14.59
N LEU A 326 -7.97 -6.78 -14.31
CA LEU A 326 -7.34 -7.64 -15.31
C LEU A 326 -8.33 -8.67 -15.87
N PHE A 327 -9.12 -9.31 -15.01
CA PHE A 327 -10.18 -10.22 -15.45
C PHE A 327 -11.23 -9.49 -16.31
N HIS A 328 -11.60 -8.27 -15.92
CA HIS A 328 -12.53 -7.45 -16.68
C HIS A 328 -11.99 -7.14 -18.08
N HIS A 329 -10.70 -6.80 -18.20
CA HIS A 329 -10.06 -6.57 -19.48
C HIS A 329 -10.06 -7.83 -20.37
N GLY A 330 -9.76 -9.00 -19.79
CA GLY A 330 -9.69 -10.28 -20.53
C GLY A 330 -11.05 -10.87 -20.92
N CYS A 331 -12.10 -10.65 -20.11
CA CYS A 331 -13.43 -11.23 -20.33
C CYS A 331 -14.47 -10.21 -20.82
N HIS A 332 -14.07 -8.97 -21.10
CA HIS A 332 -14.89 -7.80 -21.47
C HIS A 332 -15.98 -7.35 -20.46
N ARG A 333 -16.55 -8.27 -19.66
CA ARG A 333 -17.43 -7.99 -18.50
C ARG A 333 -17.30 -9.09 -17.45
N LEU A 334 -17.33 -8.69 -16.19
CA LEU A 334 -17.35 -9.60 -15.05
C LEU A 334 -18.77 -9.63 -14.46
N SER A 335 -19.53 -10.69 -14.76
CA SER A 335 -20.89 -10.85 -14.21
C SER A 335 -20.87 -11.07 -12.70
N ALA A 336 -21.97 -10.77 -12.01
CA ALA A 336 -22.11 -11.04 -10.57
C ALA A 336 -21.84 -12.53 -10.22
N ARG A 337 -22.24 -13.46 -11.09
CA ARG A 337 -21.95 -14.90 -10.93
C ARG A 337 -20.46 -15.21 -11.02
N GLN A 338 -19.74 -14.60 -11.96
CA GLN A 338 -18.30 -14.79 -12.09
C GLN A 338 -17.56 -14.16 -10.91
N LEU A 339 -18.00 -12.99 -10.45
CA LEU A 339 -17.45 -12.35 -9.25
C LEU A 339 -17.58 -13.29 -8.05
N ALA A 340 -18.79 -13.77 -7.76
CA ALA A 340 -19.03 -14.71 -6.66
C ALA A 340 -18.17 -15.98 -6.76
N ALA A 341 -17.98 -16.53 -7.96
CA ALA A 341 -17.09 -17.67 -8.17
C ALA A 341 -15.62 -17.33 -7.85
N LEU A 342 -15.13 -16.17 -8.29
CA LEU A 342 -13.77 -15.70 -7.97
C LEU A 342 -13.60 -15.40 -6.49
N THR A 343 -14.63 -14.88 -5.81
CA THR A 343 -14.63 -14.67 -4.36
C THR A 343 -14.55 -16.02 -3.63
N ALA A 344 -15.33 -17.02 -4.06
CA ALA A 344 -15.32 -18.35 -3.48
C ALA A 344 -13.95 -19.05 -3.67
N VAL A 345 -13.36 -18.94 -4.86
CA VAL A 345 -12.01 -19.47 -5.12
C VAL A 345 -10.97 -18.77 -4.23
N HIS A 346 -11.05 -17.44 -4.08
CA HIS A 346 -10.17 -16.70 -3.17
C HIS A 346 -10.29 -17.18 -1.72
N ASN A 347 -11.53 -17.29 -1.21
CA ASN A 347 -11.76 -17.61 0.20
C ASN A 347 -11.44 -19.07 0.54
N PHE A 348 -11.80 -20.02 -0.34
CA PHE A 348 -11.87 -21.46 -0.01
C PHE A 348 -10.89 -22.34 -0.80
N TYR A 349 -10.16 -21.81 -1.78
CA TYR A 349 -9.24 -22.61 -2.60
C TYR A 349 -7.81 -22.08 -2.63
N ILE A 350 -7.63 -20.77 -2.81
CA ILE A 350 -6.29 -20.17 -2.84
C ILE A 350 -5.64 -20.30 -1.46
N ARG A 351 -4.40 -20.81 -1.44
CA ARG A 351 -3.61 -21.01 -0.23
C ARG A 351 -2.44 -20.03 -0.16
N ARG A 352 -2.10 -19.61 1.06
CA ARG A 352 -0.85 -18.86 1.33
C ARG A 352 0.34 -19.83 1.33
N ALA A 353 1.55 -19.30 1.52
CA ALA A 353 2.77 -20.09 1.65
C ALA A 353 2.68 -21.14 2.79
N ASP A 354 1.93 -20.83 3.84
CA ASP A 354 1.60 -21.71 4.98
C ASP A 354 0.57 -22.81 4.66
N GLN A 355 0.13 -22.93 3.40
CA GLN A 355 -0.85 -23.90 2.93
C GLN A 355 -2.29 -23.72 3.45
N THR A 356 -2.59 -22.64 4.18
CA THR A 356 -3.94 -22.38 4.70
C THR A 356 -4.77 -21.52 3.76
N THR A 357 -6.09 -21.73 3.74
CA THR A 357 -7.04 -20.87 3.00
C THR A 357 -7.42 -19.63 3.80
N ALA A 358 -8.00 -18.61 3.15
CA ALA A 358 -8.47 -17.43 3.88
C ALA A 358 -9.62 -17.76 4.83
N ALA A 359 -10.55 -18.62 4.40
CA ALA A 359 -11.63 -19.11 5.24
C ALA A 359 -11.10 -19.89 6.45
N GLU A 360 -10.09 -20.75 6.26
CA GLU A 360 -9.49 -21.51 7.36
C GLU A 360 -8.90 -20.61 8.45
N ARG A 361 -8.15 -19.58 8.05
CA ARG A 361 -7.61 -18.60 9.01
C ARG A 361 -8.70 -17.81 9.71
N PHE A 362 -9.77 -17.45 8.98
CA PHE A 362 -10.87 -16.66 9.54
C PHE A 362 -11.75 -17.45 10.50
N PHE A 363 -12.07 -18.70 10.17
CA PHE A 363 -12.94 -19.56 10.99
C PHE A 363 -12.18 -20.43 12.00
N GLY A 364 -10.85 -20.45 11.95
CA GLY A 364 -10.00 -21.28 12.80
C GLY A 364 -10.05 -22.78 12.47
N GLN A 365 -10.73 -23.17 11.39
CA GLN A 365 -10.87 -24.56 10.96
C GLN A 365 -10.88 -24.68 9.43
N ALA A 366 -10.25 -25.73 8.91
CA ALA A 366 -10.21 -25.97 7.47
C ALA A 366 -11.62 -26.24 6.93
N PRO A 367 -12.06 -25.53 5.87
CA PRO A 367 -13.31 -25.85 5.21
C PRO A 367 -13.19 -27.20 4.47
N PRO A 368 -14.31 -27.88 4.19
CA PRO A 368 -14.28 -29.02 3.28
C PRO A 368 -13.64 -28.64 1.93
N PRO A 369 -12.89 -29.55 1.30
CA PRO A 369 -12.22 -29.27 0.03
C PRO A 369 -13.20 -28.79 -1.06
N LEU A 370 -12.93 -27.59 -1.62
CA LEU A 370 -13.86 -26.93 -2.55
C LEU A 370 -14.09 -27.76 -3.83
N PHE A 371 -13.05 -28.40 -4.36
CA PHE A 371 -13.13 -29.12 -5.62
C PHE A 371 -14.03 -30.36 -5.51
N GLU A 372 -13.89 -31.10 -4.42
CA GLU A 372 -14.67 -32.27 -4.06
C GLU A 372 -16.14 -31.88 -3.87
N GLN A 373 -16.42 -30.79 -3.14
CA GLN A 373 -17.79 -30.26 -3.02
C GLN A 373 -18.39 -29.83 -4.36
N LEU A 374 -17.58 -29.28 -5.27
CA LEU A 374 -18.04 -28.94 -6.60
C LEU A 374 -18.38 -30.19 -7.41
N LEU A 375 -17.57 -31.25 -7.34
CA LEU A 375 -17.85 -32.50 -8.05
C LEU A 375 -19.16 -33.14 -7.60
N GLU A 376 -19.51 -33.04 -6.32
CA GLU A 376 -20.77 -33.56 -5.78
C GLU A 376 -22.01 -32.78 -6.26
N ARG A 377 -21.85 -31.48 -6.55
CA ARG A 377 -22.97 -30.56 -6.83
C ARG A 377 -23.11 -30.18 -8.31
N VAL A 378 -22.05 -30.31 -9.10
CA VAL A 378 -22.06 -29.94 -10.51
C VAL A 378 -22.69 -31.07 -11.34
N PRO A 379 -23.79 -30.80 -12.08
CA PRO A 379 -24.32 -31.78 -13.01
C PRO A 379 -23.30 -32.07 -14.10
N LEU A 380 -23.03 -33.35 -14.34
CA LEU A 380 -22.12 -33.77 -15.40
C LEU A 380 -22.60 -33.25 -16.76
N PRO A 381 -21.70 -32.79 -17.64
CA PRO A 381 -22.08 -32.32 -18.96
C PRO A 381 -22.77 -33.45 -19.75
N PRO A 382 -23.73 -33.13 -20.62
CA PRO A 382 -24.39 -34.13 -21.44
C PRO A 382 -23.36 -34.86 -22.30
N ARG A 383 -23.59 -36.16 -22.55
CA ARG A 383 -22.71 -36.96 -23.40
C ARG A 383 -22.52 -36.28 -24.76
N PRO A 384 -21.31 -36.35 -25.35
CA PRO A 384 -21.05 -35.81 -26.68
C PRO A 384 -22.11 -36.31 -27.66
N ARG A 385 -22.68 -35.39 -28.44
CA ARG A 385 -23.67 -35.73 -29.46
C ARG A 385 -23.06 -36.79 -30.38
N ARG A 386 -23.69 -37.97 -30.48
CA ARG A 386 -23.31 -38.98 -31.48
C ARG A 386 -23.27 -38.29 -32.84
N ARG A 387 -22.12 -38.31 -33.52
CA ARG A 387 -21.99 -37.79 -34.88
C ARG A 387 -23.10 -38.43 -35.72
N ARG A 388 -24.01 -37.62 -36.26
CA ARG A 388 -24.93 -38.11 -37.30
C ARG A 388 -24.08 -38.67 -38.43
N ALA A 389 -24.41 -39.86 -38.92
CA ALA A 389 -23.79 -40.39 -40.13
C ALA A 389 -23.88 -39.30 -41.20
N ARG A 390 -22.73 -38.93 -41.77
CA ARG A 390 -22.69 -37.93 -42.82
C ARG A 390 -23.50 -38.49 -43.98
N ALA A 391 -24.52 -37.77 -44.43
CA ALA A 391 -25.28 -38.18 -45.61
C ALA A 391 -24.27 -38.46 -46.74
N PRO A 392 -24.41 -39.56 -47.48
CA PRO A 392 -23.52 -39.85 -48.60
C PRO A 392 -23.53 -38.64 -49.53
N LYS A 393 -22.34 -38.14 -49.89
CA LYS A 393 -22.24 -37.04 -50.86
C LYS A 393 -22.83 -37.56 -52.17
N ILE A 394 -23.93 -36.95 -52.61
CA ILE A 394 -24.46 -37.18 -53.96
C ILE A 394 -23.36 -36.71 -54.93
N PRO A 395 -22.87 -37.56 -55.85
CA PRO A 395 -21.93 -37.14 -56.88
C PRO A 395 -22.49 -35.94 -57.65
N TYR A 396 -21.65 -34.95 -57.94
CA TYR A 396 -22.08 -33.71 -58.60
C TYR A 396 -22.70 -33.91 -60.00
N LEU A 397 -22.57 -35.11 -60.57
CA LEU A 397 -23.06 -35.49 -61.90
C LEU A 397 -24.26 -36.45 -61.86
N SER A 398 -24.89 -36.64 -60.70
CA SER A 398 -26.14 -37.41 -60.64
C SER A 398 -27.23 -36.69 -61.45
N PRO A 399 -27.81 -37.33 -62.49
CA PRO A 399 -28.86 -36.71 -63.29
C PRO A 399 -30.10 -36.49 -62.42
N MET A 400 -30.71 -35.31 -62.52
CA MET A 400 -32.01 -35.06 -61.90
C MET A 400 -33.07 -35.90 -62.64
N ALA A 401 -33.89 -36.63 -61.90
CA ALA A 401 -35.02 -37.36 -62.47
C ALA A 401 -35.98 -36.36 -63.15
N ALA A 402 -36.38 -36.67 -64.39
CA ALA A 402 -37.24 -35.85 -65.23
C ALA A 402 -38.69 -35.82 -64.74
#